data_AF-A0ABD2NG73-F1
#
_entry.id   AF-A0ABD2NG73-F1
#
_cell.length_a   1.000
_cell.length_b   1.000
_cell.length_c   1.000
_cell.angle_alpha   90.00
_cell.angle_beta   90.00
_cell.angle_gamma   90.00
#
_symmetry.space_group_name_H-M   'P 1'
#
loop_
_entity.id
_entity.type
_entity.pdbx_description
1 polymer ?
#
loop_
_entity_poly.entity_id
_entity_poly.type
_entity_poly.pdbx_seq_one_letter_code
_entity_poly.pdbx_strand_id
1 'polypeptide(L)'
;MPVYRRPGERYQQYNIRQTENFGGGLLRVWGGISFHSRTELVLVNKGTMTAARYIADILEPRVVPFGPLNGENFIYMHDNARPHAARVVTEFLQNAEIDRMASQKSRLESHRTCLGQHRLANSAT
;
A
#
# COMPACT_ATOMS: atom_id res chain seq x y z
N MET A 1 -21.97 13.56 -8.32
CA MET A 1 -22.88 13.44 -9.48
C MET A 1 -23.40 12.02 -9.55
N PRO A 2 -24.71 11.78 -9.62
CA PRO A 2 -25.27 10.46 -9.89
C PRO A 2 -24.89 10.02 -11.30
N VAL A 3 -24.48 8.77 -11.48
CA VAL A 3 -24.20 8.17 -12.79
C VAL A 3 -25.37 7.26 -13.14
N TYR A 4 -26.07 7.55 -14.24
CA TYR A 4 -27.14 6.70 -14.79
C TYR A 4 -26.93 6.48 -16.29
N ARG A 5 -27.43 5.36 -16.81
CA ARG A 5 -27.38 5.00 -18.24
C ARG A 5 -28.68 4.31 -18.65
N ARG A 6 -29.03 4.38 -19.95
CA ARG A 6 -30.18 3.65 -20.49
C ARG A 6 -29.92 2.13 -20.49
N PRO A 7 -30.95 1.29 -20.39
CA PRO A 7 -30.81 -0.16 -20.53
C PRO A 7 -30.10 -0.54 -21.83
N GLY A 8 -29.15 -1.48 -21.77
CA GLY A 8 -28.41 -1.98 -22.95
C GLY A 8 -27.24 -1.10 -23.43
N GLU A 9 -27.13 0.16 -23.00
CA GLU A 9 -26.10 1.08 -23.51
C GLU A 9 -24.85 1.19 -22.62
N ARG A 10 -24.75 0.36 -21.57
CA ARG A 10 -23.73 0.49 -20.52
C ARG A 10 -22.29 0.56 -21.03
N TYR A 11 -21.97 -0.22 -22.07
CA TYR A 11 -20.62 -0.39 -22.58
C TYR A 11 -20.37 0.28 -23.94
N GLN A 12 -21.32 1.11 -24.40
CA GLN A 12 -21.13 1.90 -25.61
C GLN A 12 -19.94 2.85 -25.41
N GLN A 13 -19.08 2.97 -26.41
CA GLN A 13 -17.82 3.72 -26.29
C GLN A 13 -18.06 5.18 -25.86
N TYR A 14 -19.11 5.82 -26.37
CA TYR A 14 -19.49 7.19 -25.99
C TYR A 14 -20.02 7.32 -24.54
N ASN A 15 -20.37 6.21 -23.89
CA ASN A 15 -20.83 6.16 -22.50
C ASN A 15 -19.71 5.83 -21.50
N ILE A 16 -18.48 5.59 -21.98
CA ILE A 16 -17.29 5.31 -21.15
C ILE A 16 -16.30 6.47 -21.30
N ARG A 17 -15.94 7.09 -20.19
CA ARG A 17 -14.88 8.10 -20.12
C ARG A 17 -13.74 7.56 -19.28
N GLN A 18 -12.52 7.55 -19.85
CA GLN A 18 -11.32 7.24 -19.08
C GLN A 18 -11.11 8.30 -17.99
N THR A 19 -10.93 7.85 -16.76
CA THR A 19 -10.57 8.66 -15.60
C THR A 19 -9.64 7.86 -14.70
N GLU A 20 -8.69 8.52 -14.05
CA GLU A 20 -7.80 7.87 -13.09
C GLU A 20 -8.46 7.73 -11.71
N ASN A 21 -9.38 8.65 -11.36
CA ASN A 21 -10.09 8.64 -10.08
C ASN A 21 -11.60 8.64 -10.32
N PHE A 22 -12.29 7.63 -9.77
CA PHE A 22 -13.74 7.46 -9.95
C PHE A 22 -14.57 8.14 -8.85
N GLY A 23 -13.94 8.81 -7.88
CA GLY A 23 -14.63 9.57 -6.82
C GLY A 23 -15.40 8.71 -5.80
N GLY A 24 -15.43 7.38 -5.96
CA GLY A 24 -16.12 6.43 -5.05
C GLY A 24 -15.42 6.18 -3.72
N GLY A 25 -14.42 7.00 -3.37
CA GLY A 25 -13.55 6.78 -2.22
C GLY A 25 -12.51 5.68 -2.46
N LEU A 26 -11.62 5.49 -1.49
CA LEU A 26 -10.65 4.40 -1.48
C LEU A 26 -10.61 3.79 -0.08
N LEU A 27 -10.44 2.48 -0.01
CA LEU A 27 -10.17 1.77 1.24
C LEU A 27 -8.67 1.49 1.32
N ARG A 28 -8.06 1.83 2.46
CA ARG A 28 -6.67 1.44 2.76
C ARG A 28 -6.70 0.28 3.74
N VAL A 29 -5.93 -0.74 3.45
CA VAL A 29 -5.79 -1.91 4.30
C VAL A 29 -4.32 -2.17 4.59
N TRP A 30 -4.05 -2.80 5.72
CA TRP A 30 -2.76 -3.34 6.07
C TRP A 30 -2.90 -4.82 6.43
N GLY A 31 -1.94 -5.64 6.03
CA GLY A 31 -1.87 -7.04 6.44
C GLY A 31 -0.44 -7.56 6.31
N GLY A 32 -0.10 -8.50 7.18
CA GLY A 32 1.15 -9.25 7.14
C GLY A 32 0.91 -10.70 6.75
N ILE A 33 1.88 -11.30 6.05
CA ILE A 33 1.88 -12.71 5.68
C ILE A 33 3.26 -13.29 5.98
N SER A 34 3.27 -14.56 6.36
CA SER A 34 4.48 -15.39 6.46
C SER A 34 4.27 -16.69 5.68
N PHE A 35 5.25 -17.59 5.75
CA PHE A 35 5.14 -18.88 5.08
C PHE A 35 4.01 -19.77 5.65
N HIS A 36 3.82 -19.78 6.97
CA HIS A 36 2.84 -20.65 7.65
C HIS A 36 1.58 -19.92 8.14
N SER A 37 1.56 -18.59 8.15
CA SER A 37 0.47 -17.83 8.78
C SER A 37 0.26 -16.45 8.15
N ARG A 38 -0.77 -15.75 8.62
CA ARG A 38 -1.09 -14.37 8.23
C ARG A 38 -1.68 -13.61 9.41
N THR A 39 -1.52 -12.29 9.42
CA THR A 39 -2.29 -11.44 10.33
C THR A 39 -3.72 -11.28 9.82
N GLU A 40 -4.62 -10.83 10.67
CA GLU A 40 -5.88 -10.26 10.18
C GLU A 40 -5.61 -9.00 9.36
N LEU A 41 -6.54 -8.67 8.47
CA LEU A 41 -6.48 -7.45 7.67
C LEU A 41 -6.99 -6.27 8.50
N VAL A 42 -6.18 -5.22 8.63
CA VAL A 42 -6.52 -3.99 9.34
C VAL A 42 -7.03 -2.96 8.36
N LEU A 43 -8.20 -2.39 8.63
CA LEU A 43 -8.71 -1.23 7.92
C LEU A 43 -7.98 0.03 8.42
N VAL A 44 -7.17 0.63 7.55
CA VAL A 44 -6.48 1.90 7.84
C VAL A 44 -7.46 3.03 7.58
N ASN A 45 -8.26 3.33 8.60
CA ASN A 45 -9.29 4.35 8.52
C ASN A 45 -8.70 5.76 8.70
N LYS A 46 -9.30 6.74 8.01
CA LYS A 46 -9.09 8.20 8.16
C LYS A 46 -7.67 8.71 7.88
N GLY A 47 -7.55 9.71 6.99
CA GLY A 47 -6.32 10.49 6.83
C GLY A 47 -5.08 9.73 6.36
N THR A 48 -3.93 10.39 6.44
CA THR A 48 -2.61 9.84 6.08
C THR A 48 -2.05 9.02 7.24
N MET A 49 -1.40 7.88 6.94
CA MET A 49 -0.68 7.10 7.94
C MET A 49 0.49 7.92 8.49
N THR A 50 0.52 8.16 9.79
CA THR A 50 1.66 8.79 10.48
C THR A 50 2.50 7.73 11.17
N ALA A 51 3.74 8.04 11.55
CA ALA A 51 4.61 7.09 12.24
C ALA A 51 4.00 6.63 13.58
N ALA A 52 3.43 7.55 14.36
CA ALA A 52 2.76 7.24 15.62
C ALA A 52 1.57 6.29 15.43
N ARG A 53 0.77 6.51 14.38
CA ARG A 53 -0.34 5.62 14.03
C ARG A 53 0.12 4.28 13.50
N TYR A 54 1.22 4.24 12.75
CA TYR A 54 1.79 2.98 12.32
C TYR A 54 2.21 2.13 13.52
N ILE A 55 2.77 2.74 14.57
CA ILE A 55 3.06 2.02 15.82
C ILE A 55 1.77 1.52 16.48
N ALA A 56 0.86 2.44 16.83
CA ALA A 56 -0.31 2.13 17.65
C ALA A 56 -1.38 1.30 16.93
N ASP A 57 -1.61 1.54 15.64
CA ASP A 57 -2.66 0.88 14.86
C ASP A 57 -2.15 -0.44 14.25
N ILE A 58 -0.84 -0.58 13.99
CA ILE A 58 -0.26 -1.71 13.25
C ILE A 58 0.81 -2.47 14.05
N LEU A 59 1.94 -1.86 14.39
CA LEU A 59 3.10 -2.60 14.91
C LEU A 59 2.78 -3.26 16.25
N GLU A 60 2.30 -2.47 17.20
CA GLU A 60 1.98 -2.91 18.56
C GLU A 60 0.88 -3.98 18.59
N PRO A 61 -0.31 -3.79 17.99
CA PRO A 61 -1.37 -4.78 18.06
C PRO A 61 -1.23 -5.95 17.09
N ARG A 62 -0.44 -5.83 16.00
CA ARG A 62 -0.38 -6.86 14.95
C ARG A 62 0.98 -7.49 14.75
N VAL A 63 2.06 -6.72 14.75
CA VAL A 63 3.39 -7.25 14.41
C VAL A 63 4.07 -7.87 15.63
N VAL A 64 4.05 -7.17 16.76
CA VAL A 64 4.61 -7.64 18.04
C VAL A 64 4.06 -9.02 18.44
N PRO A 65 2.72 -9.26 18.49
CA PRO A 65 2.21 -10.58 18.84
C PRO A 65 2.40 -11.62 17.73
N PHE A 66 2.55 -11.20 16.47
CA PHE A 66 2.72 -12.12 15.35
C PHE A 66 4.13 -12.68 15.23
N GLY A 67 5.15 -11.93 15.65
CA GLY A 67 6.56 -12.36 15.58
C GLY A 67 6.80 -13.71 16.25
N PRO A 68 6.52 -13.86 17.55
CA PRO A 68 6.73 -15.12 18.28
C PRO A 68 5.97 -16.32 17.70
N LEU A 69 4.82 -16.10 17.07
CA LEU A 69 4.03 -17.16 16.42
C LEU A 69 4.70 -17.73 15.16
N ASN A 70 5.67 -17.01 14.59
CA ASN A 70 6.39 -17.42 13.38
C ASN A 70 7.79 -17.98 13.67
N GLY A 71 8.17 -18.08 14.95
CA GLY A 71 9.43 -18.65 15.40
C GLY A 71 10.48 -17.60 15.79
N GLU A 72 11.55 -18.07 16.42
CA GLU A 72 12.61 -17.25 17.01
C GLU A 72 13.42 -16.45 15.97
N ASN A 73 13.43 -16.89 14.71
CA ASN A 73 14.12 -16.21 13.61
C ASN A 73 13.19 -15.32 12.77
N PHE A 74 12.12 -14.79 13.37
CA PHE A 74 11.19 -13.92 12.66
C PHE A 74 11.87 -12.61 12.24
N ILE A 75 11.88 -12.35 10.94
CA ILE A 75 12.37 -11.08 10.37
C ILE A 75 11.19 -10.32 9.79
N TYR A 76 10.96 -9.12 10.30
CA TYR A 76 9.91 -8.23 9.81
C TYR A 76 10.37 -7.47 8.56
N MET A 77 9.56 -7.56 7.49
CA MET A 77 9.81 -6.88 6.23
C MET A 77 8.68 -5.89 5.93
N HIS A 78 9.06 -4.64 5.66
CA HIS A 78 8.16 -3.59 5.18
C HIS A 78 8.88 -2.67 4.19
N ASP A 79 8.13 -1.87 3.43
CA ASP A 79 8.70 -0.87 2.53
C ASP A 79 9.37 0.30 3.29
N ASN A 80 10.01 1.21 2.57
CA ASN A 80 10.65 2.39 3.16
C ASN A 80 9.76 3.65 3.09
N ALA A 81 8.44 3.51 3.22
CA ALA A 81 7.55 4.66 3.29
C ALA A 81 7.93 5.56 4.47
N ARG A 82 7.70 6.88 4.35
CA ARG A 82 8.13 7.87 5.35
C ARG A 82 7.69 7.54 6.79
N PRO A 83 6.46 7.07 7.05
CA PRO A 83 6.05 6.65 8.39
C PRO A 83 6.85 5.46 8.92
N HIS A 84 7.16 4.47 8.05
CA HIS A 84 7.85 3.23 8.43
C HIS A 84 9.36 3.47 8.63
N ALA A 85 9.93 4.44 7.94
CA ALA A 85 11.34 4.83 8.05
C ALA A 85 11.60 5.88 9.14
N ALA A 86 10.57 6.31 9.87
CA ALA A 86 10.71 7.30 10.93
C ALA A 86 11.54 6.74 12.09
N ARG A 87 12.38 7.58 12.71
CA ARG A 87 13.23 7.19 13.85
C ARG A 87 12.43 6.51 14.97
N VAL A 88 11.25 7.04 15.29
CA VAL A 88 10.36 6.50 16.35
C VAL A 88 9.91 5.07 16.06
N VAL A 89 9.77 4.71 14.78
CA VAL A 89 9.38 3.35 14.37
C VAL A 89 10.57 2.40 14.47
N THR A 90 11.75 2.85 14.05
CA THR A 90 12.98 2.07 14.20
C THR A 90 13.27 1.79 15.67
N GLU A 91 13.18 2.80 16.53
CA GLU A 91 13.36 2.65 17.99
C GLU A 91 12.31 1.71 18.60
N PHE A 92 11.05 1.81 18.17
CA PHE A 92 10.01 0.90 18.63
C PHE A 92 10.32 -0.56 18.26
N LEU A 93 10.71 -0.84 17.02
CA LEU A 93 11.05 -2.20 16.58
C LEU A 93 12.26 -2.76 17.34
N GLN A 94 13.27 -1.94 17.61
CA GLN A 94 14.43 -2.33 18.42
C GLN A 94 14.03 -2.68 19.86
N ASN A 95 13.20 -1.84 20.49
CA ASN A 95 12.74 -2.08 21.86
C ASN A 95 11.81 -3.30 21.97
N ALA A 96 11.11 -3.64 20.88
CA ALA A 96 10.28 -4.84 20.79
C ALA A 96 11.07 -6.10 20.40
N GLU A 97 12.40 -6.01 20.25
CA GLU A 97 13.28 -7.11 19.81
C GLU A 97 12.86 -7.72 18.47
N ILE A 98 12.38 -6.87 17.54
CA ILE A 98 11.96 -7.29 16.21
C ILE A 98 13.02 -6.92 15.18
N ASP A 99 13.64 -7.94 14.60
CA ASP A 99 14.60 -7.77 13.51
C ASP A 99 13.90 -7.26 12.25
N ARG A 100 14.39 -6.15 11.70
CA ARG A 100 13.88 -5.55 10.46
C ARG A 100 14.79 -5.88 9.29
N MET A 101 14.21 -6.37 8.19
CA MET A 101 14.93 -6.51 6.93
C MET A 101 15.23 -5.14 6.30
N ALA A 102 16.49 -4.94 5.90
CA ALA A 102 16.87 -3.77 5.12
C ALA A 102 16.25 -3.82 3.72
N SER A 103 15.35 -2.88 3.42
CA SER A 103 14.82 -2.72 2.06
C SER A 103 15.87 -2.03 1.18
N GLN A 104 16.35 -2.72 0.15
CA GLN A 104 17.20 -2.10 -0.87
C GLN A 104 16.36 -1.12 -1.70
N LYS A 105 16.86 0.10 -1.90
CA LYS A 105 16.29 0.99 -2.94
C LYS A 105 16.68 0.43 -4.30
N SER A 106 15.91 -0.49 -4.85
CA SER A 106 15.93 -0.65 -6.29
C SER A 106 15.35 0.63 -6.88
N ARG A 107 16.17 1.36 -7.64
CA ARG A 107 15.66 2.37 -8.57
C ARG A 107 14.89 1.59 -9.63
N LEU A 108 13.67 1.17 -9.31
CA LEU A 108 12.74 0.68 -10.31
C LEU A 108 12.59 1.84 -11.31
N GLU A 109 13.01 1.63 -12.55
CA GLU A 109 12.51 2.43 -13.65
C GLU A 109 10.99 2.52 -13.45
N SER A 110 10.47 3.75 -13.43
CA SER A 110 9.08 3.98 -13.04
C SER A 110 8.18 2.99 -13.78
N HIS A 111 7.19 2.42 -13.08
CA HIS A 111 6.14 1.54 -13.62
C HIS A 111 5.39 2.10 -14.86
N ARG A 112 5.74 3.28 -15.36
CA ARG A 112 5.26 3.88 -16.61
C ARG A 112 5.72 3.13 -17.86
N THR A 113 6.80 2.35 -17.83
CA THR A 113 7.24 1.57 -19.00
C THR A 113 6.35 0.36 -19.28
N CYS A 114 5.63 -0.17 -18.28
CA CYS A 114 4.74 -1.32 -18.44
C CYS A 114 3.34 -0.96 -18.99
N LEU A 115 2.98 0.33 -19.03
CA LEU A 115 1.65 0.79 -19.46
C LEU A 115 1.59 1.38 -20.88
N GLY A 116 2.62 1.13 -21.72
CA GLY A 116 2.56 1.45 -23.15
C GLY A 116 2.10 2.88 -23.45
N GLN A 117 2.76 3.89 -22.87
CA GLN A 117 2.49 5.28 -23.25
C GLN A 117 3.12 5.57 -24.62
N HIS A 118 2.37 5.31 -25.69
CA HIS A 118 2.65 5.90 -27.00
C HIS A 118 2.58 7.42 -26.87
N ARG A 119 3.74 8.09 -26.85
CA ARG A 119 3.80 9.51 -27.22
C ARG A 119 3.43 9.59 -28.71
N LEU A 120 2.22 10.03 -29.01
CA LEU A 120 1.97 10.66 -30.30
C LEU A 120 2.70 12.00 -30.27
N ALA A 121 3.84 12.05 -30.94
CA ALA A 121 4.49 13.30 -31.29
C ALA A 121 3.61 13.98 -32.36
N ASN A 122 2.83 14.97 -31.94
CA ASN A 122 2.31 15.97 -32.87
C ASN A 122 3.46 16.92 -33.19
N SER A 123 4.03 16.78 -34.39
CA SER A 123 4.76 17.86 -35.05
C SER A 123 3.88 18.34 -36.20
N ALA A 124 3.32 19.54 -36.04
CA ALA A 124 2.74 20.28 -37.14
C ALA A 124 3.87 20.92 -37.94
N THR A 125 4.04 20.53 -39.20
CA THR A 125 4.10 21.41 -40.38
C THR A 125 4.05 20.56 -41.63
#